data_AF-A0AA88GVV5-F1
#
_entry.id   AF-A0AA88GVV5-F1
#
_cell.length_a   1.000
_cell.length_b   1.000
_cell.length_c   1.000
_cell.angle_alpha   90.00
_cell.angle_beta   90.00
_cell.angle_gamma   90.00
#
_symmetry.space_group_name_H-M   'P 1'
#
loop_
_entity.id
_entity.type
_entity.pdbx_description
1 polymer ?
#
loop_
_entity_poly.entity_id
_entity_poly.type
_entity_poly.pdbx_seq_one_letter_code
_entity_poly.pdbx_strand_id
1 'polypeptide(L)'
;MFKVAVSSLAAGKTILCPALNYGKRISSSLSSTNLITLNSSTQQRFVRAVANTNVIIKKNYNNFVEGEVIKVKAGFMRNFLYPNKIAIYATEANLKIHNESLTPEKKLEIQERKRSLMKQREQSRMMNKATEEQTTEKEVSTSQEF
;
A
#
# COMPACT_ATOMS: atom_id res chain seq x y z
N MET A 1 -45.91 -31.81 -40.59
CA MET A 1 -44.95 -32.62 -41.37
C MET A 1 -43.77 -31.72 -41.72
N PHE A 2 -42.54 -32.23 -41.62
CA PHE A 2 -41.23 -31.63 -41.96
C PHE A 2 -40.30 -31.15 -40.83
N LYS A 3 -39.45 -32.12 -40.44
CA LYS A 3 -37.99 -32.10 -40.24
C LYS A 3 -37.39 -31.18 -39.17
N VAL A 4 -37.27 -31.77 -37.98
CA VAL A 4 -36.20 -31.48 -37.00
C VAL A 4 -34.86 -31.88 -37.62
N ALA A 5 -33.93 -30.93 -37.74
CA ALA A 5 -32.54 -31.20 -38.07
C ALA A 5 -31.75 -31.32 -36.75
N VAL A 6 -31.35 -32.55 -36.43
CA VAL A 6 -30.40 -32.84 -35.34
C VAL A 6 -29.01 -32.91 -35.99
N SER A 7 -28.22 -31.85 -35.87
CA SER A 7 -26.80 -31.88 -36.25
C SER A 7 -25.96 -32.15 -35.00
N SER A 8 -25.70 -33.43 -34.77
CA SER A 8 -24.60 -33.89 -33.94
C SER A 8 -23.28 -33.58 -34.63
N LEU A 9 -22.42 -32.78 -34.02
CA LEU A 9 -20.98 -32.91 -34.24
C LEU A 9 -20.26 -32.71 -32.91
N ALA A 10 -19.94 -33.83 -32.30
CA ALA A 10 -18.99 -33.94 -31.23
C ALA A 10 -17.62 -33.46 -31.73
N ALA A 11 -17.10 -32.41 -31.12
CA ALA A 11 -15.68 -32.13 -31.10
C ALA A 11 -15.39 -31.45 -29.76
N GLY A 12 -15.26 -32.27 -28.71
CA GLY A 12 -14.76 -31.82 -27.42
C GLY A 12 -13.39 -31.22 -27.63
N LYS A 13 -13.30 -29.89 -27.57
CA LYS A 13 -12.03 -29.17 -27.52
C LYS A 13 -11.46 -29.44 -26.13
N THR A 14 -10.67 -30.50 -26.00
CA THR A 14 -9.84 -30.72 -24.83
C THR A 14 -8.89 -29.53 -24.75
N ILE A 15 -9.23 -28.55 -23.91
CA ILE A 15 -8.24 -27.58 -23.44
C ILE A 15 -7.28 -28.43 -22.63
N LEU A 16 -6.12 -28.69 -23.23
CA LEU A 16 -4.99 -29.31 -22.57
C LEU A 16 -4.55 -28.30 -21.50
N CYS A 17 -5.08 -28.45 -20.29
CA CYS A 17 -4.57 -27.74 -19.12
C CYS A 17 -3.08 -28.08 -19.04
N PRO A 18 -2.15 -27.12 -19.12
CA PRO A 18 -0.76 -27.42 -18.82
C PRO A 18 -0.73 -27.93 -17.39
N ALA A 19 -0.39 -29.22 -17.24
CA ALA A 19 -0.21 -29.83 -15.94
C ALA A 19 0.75 -28.94 -15.15
N LEU A 20 0.21 -28.36 -14.10
CA LEU A 20 0.95 -27.66 -13.07
C LEU A 20 2.12 -28.57 -12.65
N ASN A 21 3.35 -28.16 -12.98
CA ASN A 21 4.55 -28.75 -12.39
C ASN A 21 4.67 -28.25 -10.94
N TYR A 22 3.76 -28.70 -10.08
CA TYR A 22 3.97 -28.65 -8.64
C TYR A 22 4.92 -29.80 -8.26
N GLY A 23 6.17 -29.46 -7.96
CA GLY A 23 7.07 -30.35 -7.23
C GLY A 23 7.89 -31.32 -8.08
N LYS A 24 8.98 -30.82 -8.64
CA LYS A 24 10.22 -31.60 -8.71
C LYS A 24 11.06 -31.24 -7.49
N ARG A 25 10.88 -31.99 -6.39
CA ARG A 25 11.86 -31.98 -5.29
C ARG A 25 13.12 -32.65 -5.82
N ILE A 26 14.16 -31.86 -6.06
CA ILE A 26 15.50 -32.38 -6.29
C ILE A 26 16.03 -32.79 -4.91
N SER A 27 15.85 -34.06 -4.56
CA SER A 27 16.69 -34.70 -3.55
C SER A 27 17.93 -35.23 -4.26
N SER A 28 19.01 -34.46 -4.23
CA SER A 28 20.34 -34.95 -4.57
C SER A 28 21.27 -34.67 -3.40
N SER A 29 21.51 -35.73 -2.63
CA SER A 29 22.80 -36.15 -2.06
C SER A 29 23.86 -35.07 -1.80
N LEU A 30 24.28 -35.00 -0.53
CA LEU A 30 25.54 -34.46 0.00
C LEU A 30 26.49 -33.84 -1.05
N SER A 31 26.54 -32.51 -1.06
CA SER A 31 27.70 -31.78 -1.56
C SER A 31 28.13 -30.81 -0.47
N SER A 32 29.40 -30.94 -0.09
CA SER A 32 30.14 -30.19 0.92
C SER A 32 29.65 -28.77 1.14
N THR A 33 29.46 -28.43 2.42
CA THR A 33 29.24 -27.06 2.91
C THR A 33 30.42 -26.17 2.54
N ASN A 34 30.37 -25.56 1.36
CA ASN A 34 30.98 -24.25 1.21
C ASN A 34 30.00 -23.26 1.82
N LEU A 35 30.15 -23.01 3.12
CA LEU A 35 29.56 -21.84 3.75
C LEU A 35 30.06 -20.64 2.96
N ILE A 36 29.19 -20.08 2.13
CA ILE A 36 29.42 -18.78 1.52
C ILE A 36 29.34 -17.79 2.68
N THR A 37 30.50 -17.48 3.27
CA THR A 37 30.65 -16.35 4.17
C THR A 37 30.33 -15.11 3.35
N LEU A 38 29.07 -14.69 3.37
CA LEU A 38 28.66 -13.41 2.81
C LEU A 38 29.32 -12.34 3.68
N ASN A 39 30.43 -11.77 3.20
CA ASN A 39 30.94 -10.51 3.70
C ASN A 39 29.76 -9.53 3.74
N SER A 40 29.35 -9.16 4.95
CA SER A 40 28.23 -8.25 5.22
C SER A 40 28.48 -6.81 4.71
N SER A 41 29.66 -6.54 4.16
CA SER A 41 30.14 -5.19 3.84
C SER A 41 29.85 -4.68 2.42
N THR A 42 29.40 -5.51 1.47
CA THR A 42 29.19 -5.04 0.07
C THR A 42 27.92 -5.53 -0.61
N GLN A 43 26.88 -5.93 0.14
CA GLN A 43 25.54 -5.84 -0.42
C GLN A 43 25.09 -4.38 -0.35
N GLN A 44 25.58 -3.55 -1.28
CA GLN A 44 24.90 -2.31 -1.61
C GLN A 44 23.49 -2.72 -2.05
N ARG A 45 22.52 -2.65 -1.13
CA ARG A 45 21.13 -2.91 -1.45
C ARG A 45 20.76 -1.92 -2.53
N PHE A 46 20.58 -2.39 -3.76
CA PHE A 46 19.98 -1.59 -4.81
C PHE A 46 18.56 -1.25 -4.35
N VAL A 47 18.39 -0.09 -3.71
CA VAL A 47 17.07 0.42 -3.35
C VAL A 47 16.39 0.77 -4.67
N ARG A 48 15.60 -0.18 -5.19
CA ARG A 48 14.79 0.07 -6.37
C ARG A 48 13.82 1.20 -6.03
N ALA A 49 13.76 2.20 -6.91
CA ALA A 49 12.75 3.25 -6.78
C ALA A 49 11.35 2.62 -6.76
N VAL A 50 10.56 2.95 -5.75
CA VAL A 50 9.20 2.44 -5.60
C VAL A 50 8.24 3.36 -6.33
N ALA A 51 7.40 2.78 -7.19
CA ALA A 51 6.39 3.53 -7.92
C ALA A 51 5.36 4.18 -6.98
N ASN A 52 4.78 5.29 -7.43
CA ASN A 52 3.65 5.95 -6.76
C ASN A 52 2.35 5.56 -7.46
N THR A 53 1.26 5.49 -6.70
CA THR A 53 -0.08 5.06 -7.15
C THR A 53 -1.16 5.97 -6.56
N ASN A 54 -2.19 6.29 -7.35
CA ASN A 54 -3.35 7.06 -6.91
C ASN A 54 -4.38 6.14 -6.26
N VAL A 55 -4.94 6.59 -5.13
CA VAL A 55 -5.79 5.76 -4.27
C VAL A 55 -6.94 6.57 -3.70
N ILE A 56 -8.09 5.93 -3.52
CA ILE A 56 -9.30 6.51 -2.92
C ILE A 56 -9.40 5.99 -1.49
N ILE A 57 -9.44 6.89 -0.52
CA ILE A 57 -9.55 6.54 0.89
C ILE A 57 -11.00 6.22 1.25
N LYS A 58 -11.25 5.04 1.83
CA LYS A 58 -12.58 4.61 2.29
C LYS A 58 -12.82 4.80 3.78
N LYS A 59 -11.75 4.88 4.57
CA LYS A 59 -11.83 4.97 6.03
C LYS A 59 -10.83 5.99 6.51
N ASN A 60 -11.27 6.87 7.40
CA ASN A 60 -10.38 7.82 8.06
C ASN A 60 -9.24 7.08 8.77
N TYR A 61 -8.00 7.45 8.47
CA TYR A 61 -6.81 6.86 9.08
C TYR A 61 -5.67 7.86 9.16
N ASN A 62 -5.20 8.13 10.38
CA ASN A 62 -4.08 9.04 10.65
C ASN A 62 -4.32 10.41 9.98
N ASN A 63 -3.63 10.70 8.87
CA ASN A 63 -3.74 11.96 8.13
C ASN A 63 -4.64 11.87 6.87
N PHE A 64 -5.32 10.76 6.67
CA PHE A 64 -6.13 10.51 5.48
C PHE A 64 -7.61 10.68 5.83
N VAL A 65 -8.28 11.53 5.04
CA VAL A 65 -9.72 11.76 5.13
C VAL A 65 -10.43 10.83 4.14
N GLU A 66 -11.51 10.21 4.59
CA GLU A 66 -12.40 9.39 3.76
C GLU A 66 -12.95 10.20 2.57
N GLY A 67 -13.01 9.56 1.40
CA GLY A 67 -13.45 10.17 0.14
C GLY A 67 -12.37 11.01 -0.56
N GLU A 68 -11.17 11.15 0.02
CA GLU A 68 -10.07 11.85 -0.63
C GLU A 68 -9.33 10.93 -1.62
N VAL A 69 -8.91 11.50 -2.76
CA VAL A 69 -8.02 10.85 -3.72
C VAL A 69 -6.59 11.32 -3.48
N ILE A 70 -5.68 10.39 -3.13
CA ILE A 70 -4.33 10.70 -2.68
C ILE A 70 -3.30 9.88 -3.48
N LYS A 71 -2.11 10.45 -3.67
CA LYS A 71 -0.96 9.75 -4.26
C LYS A 71 -0.09 9.15 -3.16
N VAL A 72 0.06 7.84 -3.14
CA VAL A 72 0.84 7.09 -2.14
C VAL A 72 1.88 6.20 -2.81
N LYS A 73 2.87 5.70 -2.06
CA LYS A 73 3.80 4.68 -2.56
C LYS A 73 3.08 3.35 -2.78
N ALA A 74 3.39 2.65 -3.87
CA ALA A 74 2.78 1.36 -4.22
C ALA A 74 2.98 0.30 -3.12
N GLY A 75 4.16 0.30 -2.47
CA GLY A 75 4.43 -0.59 -1.34
C GLY A 75 3.52 -0.34 -0.14
N PHE A 76 3.22 0.92 0.16
CA PHE A 76 2.30 1.27 1.25
C PHE A 76 0.86 0.86 0.94
N MET A 77 0.42 1.07 -0.32
CA MET A 77 -0.88 0.60 -0.76
C MET A 77 -1.01 -0.94 -0.65
N ARG A 78 -0.08 -1.70 -1.25
CA ARG A 78 -0.13 -3.17 -1.26
C ARG A 78 -0.01 -3.79 0.12
N ASN A 79 0.89 -3.30 0.96
CA ASN A 79 1.22 -3.96 2.22
C ASN A 79 0.30 -3.54 3.37
N PHE A 80 -0.25 -2.32 3.33
CA PHE A 80 -0.96 -1.76 4.48
C PHE A 80 -2.39 -1.31 4.16
N LEU A 81 -2.58 -0.43 3.17
CA LEU A 81 -3.91 0.16 2.93
C LEU A 81 -4.91 -0.85 2.34
N TYR A 82 -4.46 -1.67 1.39
CA TYR A 82 -5.32 -2.62 0.68
C TYR A 82 -5.76 -3.79 1.59
N PRO A 83 -4.86 -4.50 2.31
CA PRO A 83 -5.27 -5.60 3.18
C PRO A 83 -6.22 -5.15 4.31
N ASN A 84 -6.01 -3.94 4.84
CA ASN A 84 -6.82 -3.37 5.91
C ASN A 84 -8.11 -2.70 5.41
N LYS A 85 -8.39 -2.73 4.09
CA LYS A 85 -9.58 -2.13 3.47
C LYS A 85 -9.72 -0.62 3.73
N ILE A 86 -8.60 0.07 3.96
CA ILE A 86 -8.56 1.51 4.24
C ILE A 86 -8.71 2.31 2.95
N ALA A 87 -8.19 1.79 1.84
CA ALA A 87 -8.23 2.46 0.55
C ALA A 87 -8.42 1.46 -0.62
N ILE A 88 -8.89 1.98 -1.75
CA ILE A 88 -9.01 1.26 -3.03
C ILE A 88 -8.16 1.97 -4.09
N TYR A 89 -7.70 1.23 -5.11
CA TYR A 89 -7.04 1.82 -6.27
C TYR A 89 -7.94 2.79 -7.02
N ALA A 90 -7.42 3.97 -7.35
CA ALA A 90 -8.12 4.99 -8.13
C ALA A 90 -8.09 4.66 -9.64
N THR A 91 -8.66 3.52 -10.02
CA THR A 91 -8.91 3.18 -11.44
C THR A 91 -10.04 4.04 -11.99
N GLU A 92 -10.11 4.21 -13.31
CA GLU A 92 -11.16 5.01 -13.96
C GLU A 92 -12.59 4.59 -13.56
N ALA A 93 -12.88 3.29 -13.50
CA ALA A 93 -14.18 2.79 -13.06
C ALA A 93 -14.51 3.20 -11.61
N ASN A 94 -13.57 3.00 -10.69
CA ASN A 94 -13.75 3.38 -9.29
C ASN A 94 -13.88 4.89 -9.10
N LEU A 95 -13.19 5.69 -9.90
CA LEU A 95 -13.29 7.15 -9.88
C LEU A 95 -14.68 7.63 -10.32
N LYS A 96 -15.27 7.01 -11.36
CA LYS A 96 -16.64 7.33 -11.79
C LYS A 96 -17.64 7.07 -10.67
N ILE A 97 -17.64 5.85 -10.13
CA ILE A 97 -18.53 5.45 -9.02
C ILE A 97 -18.35 6.37 -7.81
N HIS A 98 -17.10 6.72 -7.48
CA HIS A 98 -16.80 7.63 -6.38
C HIS A 98 -17.34 9.03 -6.62
N ASN A 99 -17.15 9.58 -7.82
CA ASN A 99 -17.62 10.91 -8.18
C ASN A 99 -19.15 11.01 -8.24
N GLU A 100 -19.82 9.97 -8.72
CA GLU A 100 -21.29 9.84 -8.69
C GLU A 100 -21.83 9.81 -7.26
N SER A 101 -21.11 9.16 -6.34
CA SER A 101 -21.47 9.08 -4.92
C SER A 101 -21.16 10.37 -4.13
N LEU A 102 -20.37 11.28 -4.70
CA LEU A 102 -19.89 12.49 -4.04
C LEU A 102 -20.88 13.65 -4.20
N THR A 103 -21.72 13.85 -3.20
CA THR A 103 -22.55 15.05 -3.10
C THR A 103 -21.69 16.30 -2.85
N PRO A 104 -22.14 17.50 -3.25
CA PRO A 104 -21.38 18.74 -3.00
C PRO A 104 -21.14 18.99 -1.50
N GLU A 105 -22.09 18.64 -0.64
CA GLU A 105 -21.96 18.74 0.81
C GLU A 105 -20.80 17.89 1.34
N LYS A 106 -20.67 16.64 0.88
CA LYS A 106 -19.55 15.76 1.26
C LYS A 106 -18.21 16.32 0.82
N LYS A 107 -18.14 16.97 -0.35
CA LYS A 107 -16.89 17.61 -0.82
C LYS A 107 -16.45 18.72 0.13
N LEU A 108 -17.39 19.53 0.62
CA LEU A 108 -17.11 20.59 1.60
C LEU A 108 -16.65 19.99 2.93
N GLU A 109 -17.35 18.97 3.42
CA GLU A 109 -16.99 18.27 4.66
C GLU A 109 -15.58 17.67 4.61
N ILE A 110 -15.21 17.03 3.49
CA ILE A 110 -13.86 16.50 3.28
C ILE A 110 -12.81 17.63 3.32
N GLN A 111 -13.11 18.76 2.69
CA GLN A 111 -12.21 19.91 2.68
C GLN A 111 -12.02 20.53 4.07
N GLU A 112 -13.09 20.65 4.84
CA GLU A 112 -13.05 21.17 6.20
C GLU A 112 -12.28 20.25 7.14
N ARG A 113 -12.54 18.93 7.09
CA ARG A 113 -11.78 17.92 7.85
C ARG A 113 -10.30 17.95 7.51
N LYS A 114 -9.95 18.11 6.24
CA LYS A 114 -8.55 18.25 5.83
C LYS A 114 -7.90 19.50 6.42
N ARG A 115 -8.62 20.62 6.43
CA ARG A 115 -8.13 21.88 7.02
C ARG A 115 -7.93 21.75 8.54
N SER A 116 -8.87 21.16 9.26
CA SER A 116 -8.74 20.96 10.71
C SER A 116 -7.57 20.03 11.04
N LEU A 117 -7.39 18.96 10.27
CA LEU A 117 -6.28 18.03 10.45
C LEU A 117 -4.91 18.67 10.19
N MET A 118 -4.79 19.53 9.18
CA MET A 118 -3.55 20.29 8.95
C MET A 118 -3.23 21.22 10.13
N LYS A 119 -4.23 21.94 10.65
CA LYS A 119 -4.04 22.80 11.83
C LYS A 119 -3.58 22.03 13.05
N GLN A 120 -4.20 20.88 13.34
CA GLN A 120 -3.78 20.02 14.46
C GLN A 120 -2.33 19.55 14.30
N ARG A 121 -1.92 19.20 13.08
CA ARG A 121 -0.54 18.79 12.78
C ARG A 121 0.47 19.92 12.95
N GLU A 122 0.10 21.14 12.58
CA GLU A 122 0.95 22.32 12.80
C GLU A 122 1.10 22.59 14.28
N GLN A 123 0.00 22.56 15.05
CA GLN A 123 0.02 22.71 16.50
C GLN A 123 0.91 21.64 17.16
N SER A 124 0.77 20.36 16.78
CA SER A 124 1.60 19.30 17.35
C SER A 124 3.08 19.48 17.02
N ARG A 125 3.41 19.98 15.82
CA ARG A 125 4.79 20.30 15.43
C ARG A 125 5.38 21.42 16.28
N MET A 126 4.59 22.45 16.59
CA MET A 126 5.04 23.56 17.44
C MET A 126 5.28 23.09 18.89
N MET A 127 4.38 22.26 19.43
CA MET A 127 4.54 21.69 20.78
C MET A 127 5.78 20.81 20.90
N ASN A 128 6.05 19.97 19.90
CA ASN A 128 7.23 19.10 19.92
C ASN A 128 8.54 19.90 19.93
N LYS A 129 8.64 20.94 19.10
CA LYS A 129 9.81 21.83 19.07
C LYS A 129 10.03 22.54 20.41
N ALA A 130 8.97 23.09 21.00
CA ALA A 130 9.07 23.76 22.31
C ALA A 130 9.52 22.79 23.42
N THR A 131 9.18 21.51 23.30
CA THR A 131 9.61 20.50 24.27
C THR A 131 11.10 20.18 24.13
N GLU A 132 11.60 20.09 22.89
CA GLU A 132 13.03 19.87 22.60
C GLU A 132 13.90 21.02 23.13
N GLU A 133 13.47 22.27 22.94
CA GLU A 133 14.16 23.47 23.45
C GLU A 133 14.26 23.46 24.98
N GLN A 134 13.15 23.15 25.68
CA GLN A 134 13.14 23.05 27.15
C GLN A 134 13.99 21.89 27.70
N THR A 135 14.14 20.79 26.96
CA THR A 135 15.03 19.68 27.38
C THR A 135 16.50 20.07 27.24
N THR A 136 16.87 20.77 26.16
CA THR A 136 18.26 21.20 25.94
C THR A 136 18.72 22.24 26.97
N GLU A 137 17.85 23.16 27.40
CA GLU A 137 18.20 24.17 28.41
C GLU A 137 18.39 23.58 29.81
N LYS A 138 17.64 22.52 30.16
CA LYS A 138 17.76 21.84 31.46
C LYS A 138 19.00 20.96 31.58
N GLU A 139 19.47 20.37 30.48
CA GLU A 139 20.69 19.55 30.46
C GLU A 139 21.97 20.42 30.51
N VAL A 140 21.93 21.63 29.96
CA VAL A 140 23.05 22.58 30.01
C VAL A 140 23.22 23.17 31.42
N SER A 141 22.13 23.41 32.16
CA SER A 141 22.21 23.95 33.53
C SER A 141 22.62 22.91 34.58
N THR A 142 22.27 21.64 34.42
CA THR A 142 22.67 20.56 35.35
C THR A 142 24.14 20.14 35.22
N SER A 143 24.81 20.48 34.11
CA SER A 143 26.21 20.13 33.85
C SER A 143 27.21 21.17 34.37
N GLN A 144 26.75 22.30 34.92
CA GLN A 144 27.59 23.39 35.43
C GLN A 144 27.68 23.45 36.97
N GLU A 145 27.04 22.53 37.69
CA GLU A 145 27.02 22.50 39.17
C GLU A 145 27.92 21.41 39.80
N PHE A 146 28.86 20.82 39.04
CA PHE A 146 29.85 19.85 39.56
C PHE A 146 31.30 20.30 39.30
#